data_AF-A0A7X8XHY6-F1
#
_entry.id   AF-A0A7X8XHY6-F1
#
_cell.length_a   1.000
_cell.length_b   1.000
_cell.length_c   1.000
_cell.angle_alpha   90.00
_cell.angle_beta   90.00
_cell.angle_gamma   90.00
#
_symmetry.space_group_name_H-M   'P 1'
#
loop_
_entity.id
_entity.type
_entity.pdbx_description
1 polymer ?
#
loop_
_entity_poly.entity_id
_entity_poly.type
_entity_poly.pdbx_seq_one_letter_code
_entity_poly.pdbx_strand_id
1 'polypeptide(L)'
;MKHRIKRIITFIASLRVAIVLLALIALYIVIGTLLPQHSSPQWYLQRYTKAGPLILALSLNTIYSSAIFIVLVVLFVINLSLCTALSLKGQLRQLASSFFPSFTKSEYVIEDVTEEQARRLLKKGRYAVTEEGGRIKAGKFRIGVLGAAITHVGLIILFLGGTLGNATSSEDMVNLLPGNAHHFEKEGFTLYLDDFYLTFDENGAVKQYFSEVTVTDRDGTTKSEKLWVNK
;
A
#
# COMPACT_ATOMS: atom_id res chain seq x y z
N MET A 1 -18.15 20.78 -24.81
CA MET A 1 -17.64 19.50 -24.25
C MET A 1 -16.31 19.62 -23.51
N LYS A 2 -15.22 20.15 -24.10
CA LYS A 2 -13.88 20.22 -23.47
C LYS A 2 -13.85 20.88 -22.06
N HIS A 3 -14.65 21.92 -21.83
CA HIS A 3 -14.71 22.59 -20.53
C HIS A 3 -15.32 21.72 -19.41
N ARG A 4 -16.35 20.94 -19.72
CA ARG A 4 -17.00 20.04 -18.74
C ARG A 4 -16.06 18.90 -18.34
N ILE A 5 -15.35 18.31 -19.31
CA ILE A 5 -14.37 17.25 -19.06
C ILE A 5 -13.24 17.75 -18.16
N LYS A 6 -12.69 18.94 -18.45
CA LYS A 6 -11.64 19.54 -17.61
C LYS A 6 -12.11 19.76 -16.17
N ARG A 7 -13.34 20.26 -15.98
CA ARG A 7 -13.93 20.46 -14.65
C ARG A 7 -14.08 19.16 -13.87
N ILE A 8 -14.53 18.08 -14.52
CA ILE A 8 -14.64 16.75 -13.91
C ILE A 8 -13.26 16.23 -13.50
N ILE A 9 -12.27 16.30 -14.39
CA ILE A 9 -10.89 15.86 -14.09
C ILE A 9 -10.33 16.62 -12.88
N THR A 10 -10.49 17.95 -12.84
CA THR A 10 -10.00 18.75 -11.70
C THR A 10 -10.75 18.45 -10.41
N PHE A 11 -12.04 18.12 -10.47
CA PHE A 11 -12.81 17.69 -9.30
C PHE A 11 -12.32 16.33 -8.78
N ILE A 12 -12.18 15.35 -9.67
CA ILE A 12 -11.67 14.01 -9.32
C ILE A 12 -10.25 14.13 -8.79
N ALA A 13 -9.39 14.97 -9.35
CA ALA A 13 -8.01 15.21 -8.91
C ALA A 13 -7.89 16.18 -7.71
N SER A 14 -8.92 16.28 -6.86
CA SER A 14 -8.89 17.16 -5.69
C SER A 14 -8.49 16.40 -4.43
N LEU A 15 -7.79 17.10 -3.53
CA LEU A 15 -7.43 16.59 -2.20
C LEU A 15 -8.68 16.23 -1.37
N ARG A 16 -9.78 16.97 -1.55
CA ARG A 16 -11.05 16.69 -0.84
C ARG A 16 -11.61 15.32 -1.22
N VAL A 17 -11.62 14.98 -2.51
CA VAL A 17 -12.05 13.67 -2.98
C VAL A 17 -11.13 12.58 -2.44
N ALA A 18 -9.81 12.81 -2.44
CA ALA A 18 -8.83 11.87 -1.88
C ALA A 18 -9.10 11.55 -0.40
N ILE A 19 -9.33 12.58 0.43
CA ILE A 19 -9.60 12.42 1.86
C ILE A 19 -10.90 11.65 2.09
N VAL A 20 -11.96 11.95 1.34
CA VAL A 20 -13.24 11.24 1.46
C VAL A 20 -13.10 9.77 1.07
N LEU A 21 -12.42 9.48 -0.05
CA LEU A 21 -12.17 8.10 -0.48
C LEU A 21 -11.36 7.32 0.57
N LEU A 22 -10.30 7.93 1.10
CA LEU A 22 -9.48 7.32 2.15
C LEU A 22 -10.30 7.03 3.41
N ALA A 23 -11.16 7.96 3.83
CA ALA A 23 -12.03 7.78 4.99
C ALA A 23 -13.05 6.65 4.78
N LEU A 24 -13.64 6.54 3.59
CA LEU A 24 -14.56 5.46 3.25
C LEU A 24 -13.86 4.10 3.24
N ILE A 25 -12.66 4.01 2.65
CA ILE A 25 -11.84 2.78 2.67
C ILE A 25 -11.53 2.38 4.12
N ALA A 26 -11.05 3.33 4.92
CA ALA A 26 -10.69 3.07 6.32
C ALA A 26 -11.91 2.61 7.13
N LEU A 27 -13.05 3.26 6.98
CA LEU A 27 -14.29 2.88 7.66
C LEU A 27 -14.72 1.45 7.28
N TYR A 28 -14.65 1.12 5.99
CA TYR A 28 -15.02 -0.20 5.48
C TYR A 28 -14.12 -1.31 6.04
N ILE A 29 -12.80 -1.07 6.10
CA ILE A 29 -11.82 -2.00 6.69
C ILE A 29 -12.10 -2.17 8.19
N VAL A 30 -12.28 -1.08 8.93
CA VAL A 30 -12.50 -1.12 10.38
C VAL A 30 -13.75 -1.91 10.70
N ILE A 31 -14.88 -1.63 10.03
CA ILE A 31 -16.14 -2.33 10.27
C ILE A 31 -15.98 -3.83 10.01
N GLY A 32 -15.38 -4.22 8.89
CA GLY A 32 -15.28 -5.63 8.56
C GLY A 32 -14.26 -6.37 9.43
N THR A 33 -13.20 -5.73 9.91
CA THR A 33 -12.20 -6.37 10.79
C THR A 33 -12.80 -6.72 12.16
N LEU A 34 -13.88 -6.04 12.57
CA LEU A 34 -14.65 -6.39 13.77
C LEU A 34 -15.54 -7.64 13.58
N LEU A 35 -15.70 -8.12 12.35
CA LEU A 35 -16.49 -9.30 12.02
C LEU A 35 -15.57 -10.48 11.70
N PRO A 36 -15.92 -11.71 12.13
CA PRO A 36 -15.26 -12.91 11.61
C PRO A 36 -15.28 -12.88 10.09
N GLN A 37 -14.17 -13.22 9.44
CA GLN A 37 -14.06 -13.26 7.98
C GLN A 37 -14.26 -14.71 7.49
N HIS A 38 -14.71 -14.88 6.25
CA HIS A 38 -14.83 -16.19 5.57
C HIS A 38 -15.73 -17.23 6.28
N SER A 39 -16.59 -16.81 7.22
CA SER A 39 -17.58 -17.71 7.81
C SER A 39 -18.72 -18.00 6.81
N SER A 40 -19.47 -19.08 7.04
CA SER A 40 -20.60 -19.39 6.14
C SER A 40 -21.69 -18.32 6.21
N PRO A 41 -22.42 -18.03 5.11
CA PRO A 41 -23.51 -17.08 5.13
C PRO A 41 -24.56 -17.36 6.22
N GLN A 42 -24.86 -18.65 6.47
CA GLN A 42 -25.78 -19.10 7.50
C GLN A 42 -25.30 -18.73 8.90
N TRP A 43 -23.99 -18.81 9.14
CA TRP A 43 -23.40 -18.40 10.42
C TRP A 43 -23.68 -16.94 10.74
N TYR A 44 -23.55 -16.03 9.75
CA TYR A 44 -23.87 -14.61 9.96
C TYR A 44 -25.36 -14.37 10.18
N LEU A 45 -26.23 -15.05 9.44
CA LEU A 45 -27.69 -14.90 9.58
C LEU A 45 -28.18 -15.38 10.96
N GLN A 46 -27.59 -16.46 11.48
CA GLN A 46 -27.92 -16.99 12.81
C GLN A 46 -27.32 -16.13 13.93
N ARG A 47 -26.05 -15.72 13.80
CA ARG A 47 -25.34 -14.95 14.84
C ARG A 47 -25.80 -13.50 14.93
N TYR A 48 -26.09 -12.90 13.77
CA TYR A 48 -26.51 -11.51 13.63
C TYR A 48 -27.91 -11.46 13.01
N THR A 49 -28.94 -11.80 13.77
CA THR A 49 -30.32 -11.91 13.24
C THR A 49 -30.85 -10.64 12.57
N LYS A 50 -30.47 -9.45 13.05
CA LYS A 50 -30.88 -8.16 12.42
C LYS A 50 -29.89 -7.64 11.38
N ALA A 51 -28.59 -7.77 11.64
CA ALA A 51 -27.54 -7.17 10.81
C ALA A 51 -26.95 -8.13 9.76
N GLY A 52 -27.17 -9.44 9.89
CA GLY A 52 -26.63 -10.49 9.03
C GLY A 52 -26.93 -10.28 7.53
N PRO A 53 -28.18 -9.99 7.13
CA PRO A 53 -28.49 -9.68 5.74
C PRO A 53 -27.70 -8.47 5.21
N LEU A 54 -27.53 -7.43 6.03
CA LEU A 54 -26.77 -6.23 5.66
C LEU A 54 -25.26 -6.53 5.55
N ILE A 55 -24.73 -7.32 6.48
CA ILE A 55 -23.32 -7.78 6.47
C ILE A 55 -23.00 -8.50 5.16
N LEU A 56 -23.87 -9.42 4.74
CA LEU A 56 -23.69 -10.17 3.50
C LEU A 56 -23.94 -9.31 2.26
N ALA A 57 -24.96 -8.45 2.27
CA ALA A 57 -25.27 -7.55 1.16
C ALA A 57 -24.13 -6.54 0.88
N LEU A 58 -23.48 -6.07 1.95
CA LEU A 58 -22.30 -5.22 1.85
C LEU A 58 -21.00 -6.01 1.74
N SER A 59 -21.02 -7.34 1.66
CA SER A 59 -19.84 -8.21 1.58
C SER A 59 -18.79 -7.95 2.68
N LEU A 60 -19.24 -7.58 3.89
CA LEU A 60 -18.37 -7.31 5.04
C LEU A 60 -17.74 -8.60 5.61
N ASN A 61 -18.21 -9.77 5.17
CA ASN A 61 -17.63 -11.08 5.48
C ASN A 61 -16.39 -11.43 4.63
N THR A 62 -16.15 -10.69 3.53
CA THR A 62 -15.02 -10.86 2.62
C THR A 62 -14.54 -9.49 2.13
N ILE A 63 -14.03 -8.67 3.04
CA ILE A 63 -13.75 -7.24 2.81
C ILE A 63 -12.82 -7.04 1.60
N TYR A 64 -11.65 -7.68 1.63
CA TYR A 64 -10.56 -7.39 0.71
C TYR A 64 -10.81 -7.84 -0.73
N SER A 65 -11.69 -8.83 -0.92
CA SER A 65 -12.15 -9.30 -2.23
C SER A 65 -13.51 -8.73 -2.64
N SER A 66 -14.15 -7.93 -1.78
CA SER A 66 -15.47 -7.37 -2.08
C SER A 66 -15.42 -6.34 -3.20
N ALA A 67 -16.45 -6.35 -4.05
CA ALA A 67 -16.58 -5.38 -5.14
C ALA A 67 -16.61 -3.92 -4.63
N ILE A 68 -17.23 -3.67 -3.47
CA ILE A 68 -17.28 -2.34 -2.85
C ILE A 68 -15.87 -1.85 -2.53
N PHE A 69 -15.06 -2.67 -1.86
CA PHE A 69 -13.68 -2.34 -1.53
C PHE A 69 -12.84 -2.08 -2.77
N ILE A 70 -12.92 -2.98 -3.76
CA ILE A 70 -12.16 -2.86 -5.01
C ILE A 70 -12.54 -1.57 -5.75
N VAL A 71 -13.83 -1.23 -5.84
CA VAL A 71 -14.29 0.02 -6.47
C VAL A 71 -13.73 1.25 -5.74
N LEU A 72 -13.77 1.27 -4.40
CA LEU A 72 -13.21 2.37 -3.62
C LEU A 72 -11.70 2.54 -3.87
N VAL A 73 -10.94 1.43 -3.87
CA VAL A 73 -9.50 1.43 -4.15
C VAL A 73 -9.21 1.90 -5.57
N VAL A 74 -9.95 1.43 -6.57
CA VAL A 74 -9.79 1.86 -7.98
C VAL A 74 -10.05 3.36 -8.12
N LEU A 75 -11.12 3.88 -7.51
CA LEU A 75 -11.40 5.32 -7.52
C LEU A 75 -10.26 6.11 -6.85
N PHE A 76 -9.69 5.59 -5.77
CA PHE A 76 -8.57 6.22 -5.08
C PHE A 76 -7.29 6.21 -5.94
N VAL A 77 -6.98 5.10 -6.61
CA VAL A 77 -5.86 5.00 -7.57
C VAL A 77 -6.03 5.98 -8.73
N ILE A 78 -7.24 6.13 -9.27
CA ILE A 78 -7.55 7.12 -10.32
C ILE A 78 -7.33 8.55 -9.81
N ASN A 79 -7.82 8.86 -8.61
CA ASN A 79 -7.61 10.17 -7.98
C ASN A 79 -6.10 10.48 -7.85
N LEU A 80 -5.32 9.57 -7.25
CA LEU A 80 -3.87 9.75 -7.07
C LEU A 80 -3.15 9.92 -8.40
N SER A 81 -3.50 9.11 -9.40
CA SER A 81 -2.91 9.16 -10.74
C SER A 81 -3.15 10.52 -11.41
N LEU A 82 -4.38 11.04 -11.33
CA LEU A 82 -4.72 12.35 -11.89
C LEU A 82 -4.05 13.50 -11.11
N CYS A 83 -4.02 13.42 -9.77
CA CYS A 83 -3.30 14.38 -8.93
C CYS A 83 -1.83 14.48 -9.35
N THR A 84 -1.15 13.33 -9.47
CA THR A 84 0.25 13.24 -9.89
C THR A 84 0.43 13.77 -11.30
N ALA A 85 -0.39 13.34 -12.26
CA ALA A 85 -0.27 13.76 -13.66
C ALA A 85 -0.40 15.28 -13.83
N LEU A 86 -1.31 15.91 -13.09
CA LEU A 86 -1.51 17.36 -13.14
C LEU A 86 -0.40 18.15 -12.45
N SER A 87 0.16 17.63 -11.34
CA SER A 87 1.23 18.33 -10.60
C SER A 87 2.62 18.09 -11.18
N LEU A 88 2.86 16.96 -11.86
CA LEU A 88 4.19 16.50 -12.26
C LEU A 88 4.91 17.50 -13.15
N LYS A 89 4.23 18.10 -14.14
CA LYS A 89 4.85 19.11 -15.02
C LYS A 89 5.35 20.32 -14.23
N GLY A 90 4.58 20.76 -13.22
CA GLY A 90 4.97 21.85 -12.33
C GLY A 90 6.17 21.46 -11.48
N GLN A 91 6.14 20.26 -10.90
CA GLN A 91 7.23 19.72 -10.08
C GLN A 91 8.53 19.59 -10.86
N LEU A 92 8.48 19.05 -12.09
CA LEU A 92 9.64 18.92 -12.97
C LEU A 92 10.23 20.28 -13.34
N ARG A 93 9.38 21.31 -13.55
CA ARG A 93 9.86 22.68 -13.79
C ARG A 93 10.61 23.24 -12.58
N GLN A 94 10.18 22.92 -11.36
CA GLN A 94 10.82 23.41 -10.13
C GLN A 94 12.16 22.74 -9.83
N LEU A 95 12.43 21.57 -10.43
CA LEU A 95 13.74 20.91 -10.36
C LEU A 95 14.84 21.66 -11.11
N ALA A 96 14.48 22.45 -12.12
CA ALA A 96 15.44 23.18 -12.93
C ALA A 96 16.31 24.09 -12.03
N SER A 97 17.62 24.09 -12.29
CA SER A 97 18.58 24.94 -11.55
C SER A 97 18.25 26.43 -11.67
N SER A 98 17.62 26.83 -12.78
CA SER A 98 17.15 28.19 -13.06
C SER A 98 15.87 28.58 -12.32
N PHE A 99 15.12 27.62 -11.76
CA PHE A 99 13.88 27.92 -11.06
C PHE A 99 14.16 28.43 -9.65
N PHE A 100 13.65 29.61 -9.32
CA PHE A 100 13.62 30.15 -7.97
C PHE A 100 12.22 30.72 -7.71
N PRO A 101 11.61 30.45 -6.54
CA PRO A 101 10.32 31.03 -6.20
C PRO A 101 10.43 32.55 -6.14
N SER A 102 9.32 33.24 -6.43
CA SER A 102 9.28 34.70 -6.32
C SER A 102 9.43 35.10 -4.84
N PHE A 103 10.46 35.86 -4.51
CA PHE A 103 10.66 36.39 -3.17
C PHE A 103 9.67 37.54 -2.96
N THR A 104 8.71 37.35 -2.05
CA THR A 104 7.67 38.36 -1.77
C THR A 104 8.16 39.46 -0.84
N LYS A 105 9.23 39.23 -0.05
CA LYS A 105 9.89 40.24 0.78
C LYS A 105 11.38 39.96 0.96
N SER A 106 12.19 41.02 0.90
CA SER A 106 13.53 41.06 1.48
C SER A 106 13.39 41.16 3.01
N GLU A 107 13.20 40.03 3.68
CA GLU A 107 12.94 40.02 5.13
C GLU A 107 14.18 40.37 5.97
N TYR A 108 15.40 40.22 5.41
CA TYR A 108 16.65 40.51 6.11
C TYR A 108 17.69 41.12 5.19
N VAL A 109 18.20 42.29 5.56
CA VAL A 109 19.44 42.85 5.04
C VAL A 109 20.55 42.42 6.01
N ILE A 110 21.56 41.73 5.49
CA ILE A 110 22.75 41.38 6.27
C ILE A 110 23.81 42.41 5.89
N GLU A 111 24.17 43.27 6.83
CA GLU A 111 25.24 44.27 6.67
C GLU A 111 26.62 43.60 6.82
N ASP A 112 27.67 44.24 6.31
CA ASP A 112 29.08 43.81 6.40
C ASP A 112 29.45 42.44 5.80
N VAL A 113 28.64 41.90 4.88
CA VAL A 113 28.97 40.66 4.15
C VAL A 113 29.27 40.96 2.68
N THR A 114 30.48 40.60 2.24
CA THR A 114 30.84 40.70 0.82
C THR A 114 30.22 39.56 0.00
N GLU A 115 30.07 39.79 -1.30
CA GLU A 115 29.54 38.79 -2.24
C GLU A 115 30.37 37.49 -2.22
N GLU A 116 31.70 37.60 -2.12
CA GLU A 116 32.63 36.47 -2.02
C GLU A 116 32.45 35.67 -0.72
N GLN A 117 32.23 36.36 0.40
CA GLN A 117 31.97 35.71 1.68
C GLN A 117 30.65 34.93 1.64
N ALA A 118 29.60 35.54 1.09
CA ALA A 118 28.32 34.87 0.89
C ALA A 118 28.47 33.63 -0.01
N ARG A 119 29.20 33.75 -1.13
CA ARG A 119 29.47 32.63 -2.05
C ARG A 119 30.23 31.49 -1.39
N ARG A 120 31.24 31.81 -0.57
CA ARG A 120 32.02 30.81 0.18
C ARG A 120 31.15 30.06 1.18
N LEU A 121 30.29 30.76 1.91
CA LEU A 121 29.35 30.14 2.86
C LEU A 121 28.32 29.25 2.15
N LEU A 122 27.75 29.71 1.04
CA LEU A 122 26.81 28.93 0.23
C LEU A 122 27.45 27.66 -0.35
N LYS A 123 28.69 27.74 -0.87
CA LYS A 123 29.42 26.56 -1.32
C LYS A 123 29.75 25.61 -0.18
N LYS A 124 30.18 26.13 0.98
CA LYS A 124 30.41 25.31 2.20
C LYS A 124 29.13 24.58 2.62
N GLY A 125 27.98 25.23 2.48
CA GLY A 125 26.66 24.66 2.73
C GLY A 125 26.14 23.69 1.66
N ARG A 126 26.90 23.43 0.58
CA ARG A 126 26.51 22.62 -0.59
C ARG A 126 25.24 23.13 -1.28
N TYR A 127 25.08 24.45 -1.36
CA TYR A 127 24.01 25.04 -2.16
C TYR A 127 24.40 25.04 -3.64
N ALA A 128 23.41 24.82 -4.52
CA ALA A 128 23.56 25.08 -5.94
C ALA A 128 23.39 26.59 -6.16
N VAL A 129 24.46 27.24 -6.63
CA VAL A 129 24.55 28.70 -6.81
C VAL A 129 24.39 29.04 -8.30
N THR A 130 23.63 30.07 -8.61
CA THR A 130 23.39 30.58 -9.96
C THR A 130 23.48 32.10 -9.95
N GLU A 131 24.16 32.67 -10.93
CA GLU A 131 24.37 34.11 -11.09
C GLU A 131 23.61 34.61 -12.31
N GLU A 132 22.74 35.60 -12.12
CA GLU A 132 21.91 36.13 -13.20
C GLU A 132 21.60 37.61 -12.93
N GLY A 133 22.05 38.51 -13.82
CA GLY A 133 21.75 39.95 -13.76
C GLY A 133 22.28 40.65 -12.52
N GLY A 134 23.50 40.33 -12.07
CA GLY A 134 24.12 40.94 -10.89
C GLY A 134 23.53 40.47 -9.55
N ARG A 135 22.82 39.34 -9.54
CA ARG A 135 22.25 38.73 -8.33
C ARG A 135 22.73 37.29 -8.19
N ILE A 136 23.13 36.91 -6.97
CA ILE A 136 23.38 35.52 -6.59
C ILE A 136 22.09 34.89 -6.10
N LYS A 137 21.69 33.77 -6.71
CA LYS A 137 20.60 32.92 -6.25
C LYS A 137 21.16 31.57 -5.81
N ALA A 138 20.69 31.03 -4.71
CA ALA A 138 21.17 29.74 -4.19
C ALA A 138 20.01 28.88 -3.69
N GLY A 139 20.06 27.58 -3.99
CA GLY A 139 19.02 26.62 -3.60
C GLY A 139 19.59 25.25 -3.28
N LYS A 140 18.92 24.51 -2.39
CA LYS A 140 19.32 23.16 -1.96
C LYS A 140 18.10 22.24 -1.92
N PHE A 141 18.32 20.93 -2.00
CA PHE A 141 17.28 19.89 -1.86
C PHE A 141 16.09 19.98 -2.83
N ARG A 142 16.34 20.40 -4.08
CA ARG A 142 15.30 20.54 -5.12
C ARG A 142 14.52 19.25 -5.39
N ILE A 143 15.14 18.09 -5.19
CA ILE A 143 14.51 16.78 -5.37
C ILE A 143 13.28 16.57 -4.48
N GLY A 144 13.17 17.27 -3.34
CA GLY A 144 12.05 17.15 -2.42
C GLY A 144 10.70 17.50 -3.04
N VAL A 145 10.70 18.29 -4.12
CA VAL A 145 9.49 18.64 -4.88
C VAL A 145 8.82 17.40 -5.52
N LEU A 146 9.58 16.34 -5.80
CA LEU A 146 9.06 15.07 -6.31
C LEU A 146 8.48 14.16 -5.23
N GLY A 147 8.63 14.48 -3.95
CA GLY A 147 8.25 13.61 -2.83
C GLY A 147 6.80 13.11 -2.95
N ALA A 148 5.86 14.04 -3.19
CA ALA A 148 4.45 13.68 -3.37
C ALA A 148 4.21 12.71 -4.55
N ALA A 149 4.89 12.91 -5.68
CA ALA A 149 4.75 12.04 -6.85
C ALA A 149 5.29 10.63 -6.55
N ILE A 150 6.43 10.53 -5.87
CA ILE A 150 7.03 9.25 -5.47
C ILE A 150 6.10 8.51 -4.51
N THR A 151 5.57 9.19 -3.48
CA THR A 151 4.62 8.59 -2.54
C THR A 151 3.36 8.08 -3.24
N HIS A 152 2.80 8.86 -4.17
CA HIS A 152 1.63 8.43 -4.93
C HIS A 152 1.93 7.21 -5.78
N VAL A 153 3.06 7.18 -6.49
CA VAL A 153 3.45 6.03 -7.31
C VAL A 153 3.64 4.78 -6.45
N GLY A 154 4.31 4.89 -5.30
CA GLY A 154 4.47 3.77 -4.37
C GLY A 154 3.14 3.23 -3.86
N LEU A 155 2.21 4.13 -3.53
CA LEU A 155 0.87 3.75 -3.07
C LEU A 155 0.03 3.10 -4.17
N ILE A 156 0.12 3.59 -5.41
CA ILE A 156 -0.51 2.98 -6.58
C ILE A 156 0.02 1.56 -6.81
N ILE A 157 1.34 1.37 -6.77
CA ILE A 157 1.97 0.05 -6.89
C ILE A 157 1.47 -0.89 -5.79
N LEU A 158 1.44 -0.42 -4.54
CA LEU A 158 0.94 -1.19 -3.40
C LEU A 158 -0.51 -1.66 -3.62
N PHE A 159 -1.41 -0.77 -4.03
CA PHE A 159 -2.81 -1.13 -4.23
C PHE A 159 -3.04 -2.01 -5.45
N LEU A 160 -2.40 -1.73 -6.58
CA LEU A 160 -2.51 -2.57 -7.77
C LEU A 160 -1.94 -3.96 -7.50
N GLY A 161 -0.76 -4.04 -6.87
CA GLY A 161 -0.13 -5.30 -6.48
C GLY A 161 -1.00 -6.10 -5.51
N GLY A 162 -1.56 -5.45 -4.49
CA GLY A 162 -2.47 -6.11 -3.54
C GLY A 162 -3.77 -6.59 -4.20
N THR A 163 -4.36 -5.79 -5.10
CA THR A 163 -5.60 -6.16 -5.80
C THR A 163 -5.37 -7.33 -6.77
N LEU A 164 -4.27 -7.30 -7.54
CA LEU A 164 -3.90 -8.41 -8.41
C LEU A 164 -3.61 -9.68 -7.59
N GLY A 165 -2.80 -9.55 -6.54
CA GLY A 165 -2.46 -10.66 -5.66
C GLY A 165 -3.70 -11.31 -5.04
N ASN A 166 -4.65 -10.50 -4.57
CA ASN A 166 -5.92 -11.00 -4.04
C ASN A 166 -6.77 -11.68 -5.12
N ALA A 167 -6.86 -11.11 -6.33
CA ALA A 167 -7.63 -11.68 -7.43
C ALA A 167 -7.05 -13.02 -7.94
N THR A 168 -5.74 -13.23 -7.80
CA THR A 168 -5.07 -14.48 -8.21
C THR A 168 -4.86 -15.46 -7.06
N SER A 169 -5.14 -15.05 -5.83
CA SER A 169 -4.92 -15.89 -4.64
C SER A 169 -5.99 -16.99 -4.57
N SER A 170 -5.55 -18.19 -4.24
CA SER A 170 -6.39 -19.35 -3.92
C SER A 170 -6.06 -19.77 -2.51
N GLU A 171 -7.07 -19.94 -1.67
CA GLU A 171 -6.94 -20.44 -0.31
C GLU A 171 -7.83 -21.67 -0.17
N ASP A 172 -7.21 -22.80 0.13
CA ASP A 172 -7.92 -24.06 0.38
C ASP A 172 -7.58 -24.55 1.79
N MET A 173 -8.62 -24.87 2.56
CA MET A 173 -8.47 -25.47 3.88
C MET A 173 -8.57 -26.98 3.78
N VAL A 174 -7.48 -27.66 4.14
CA VAL A 174 -7.41 -29.13 4.17
C VAL A 174 -7.16 -29.60 5.59
N ASN A 175 -7.91 -30.61 6.03
CA ASN A 175 -7.69 -31.28 7.30
C ASN A 175 -6.98 -32.61 7.03
N LEU A 176 -5.77 -32.75 7.53
CA LEU A 176 -4.94 -33.95 7.38
C LEU A 176 -4.63 -34.57 8.74
N LEU A 177 -4.52 -35.90 8.75
CA LEU A 177 -3.98 -36.67 9.87
C LEU A 177 -2.58 -37.19 9.47
N PRO A 178 -1.66 -37.42 10.44
CA PRO A 178 -0.37 -38.02 10.14
C PRO A 178 -0.52 -39.30 9.32
N GLY A 179 0.26 -39.41 8.25
CA GLY A 179 0.20 -40.52 7.29
C GLY A 179 -0.75 -40.29 6.11
N ASN A 180 -1.55 -39.22 6.11
CA ASN A 180 -2.44 -38.89 4.99
C ASN A 180 -1.82 -37.87 4.04
N ALA A 181 -2.28 -37.91 2.78
CA ALA A 181 -1.93 -36.95 1.75
C ALA A 181 -3.18 -36.24 1.19
N HIS A 182 -3.00 -35.01 0.72
CA HIS A 182 -3.96 -34.29 -0.10
C HIS A 182 -3.32 -33.91 -1.44
N HIS A 183 -3.98 -34.25 -2.53
CA HIS A 183 -3.55 -33.84 -3.87
C HIS A 183 -4.29 -32.58 -4.30
N PHE A 184 -3.53 -31.53 -4.59
CA PHE A 184 -4.06 -30.27 -5.11
C PHE A 184 -4.12 -30.37 -6.63
N GLU A 185 -5.25 -30.82 -7.18
CA GLU A 185 -5.43 -31.08 -8.63
C GLU A 185 -5.04 -29.88 -9.53
N LYS A 186 -5.40 -28.67 -9.10
CA LYS A 186 -5.22 -27.44 -9.89
C LYS A 186 -3.75 -27.03 -9.98
N GLU A 187 -3.05 -27.06 -8.85
CA GLU A 187 -1.63 -26.71 -8.73
C GLU A 187 -0.74 -27.90 -9.11
N GLY A 188 -1.24 -29.11 -8.92
CA GLY A 188 -0.66 -30.41 -9.26
C GLY A 188 0.48 -30.86 -8.34
N PHE A 189 0.43 -30.49 -7.07
CA PHE A 189 1.33 -31.05 -6.06
C PHE A 189 0.53 -31.87 -5.03
N THR A 190 1.20 -32.82 -4.39
CA THR A 190 0.66 -33.59 -3.27
C THR A 190 1.32 -33.13 -1.99
N LEU A 191 0.52 -32.77 -0.99
CA LEU A 191 0.98 -32.49 0.36
C LEU A 191 0.75 -33.72 1.23
N TYR A 192 1.81 -34.27 1.79
CA TYR A 192 1.78 -35.37 2.75
C TYR A 192 2.11 -34.85 4.15
N LEU A 193 1.33 -35.25 5.15
CA LEU A 193 1.62 -34.94 6.56
C LEU A 193 2.38 -36.13 7.16
N ASP A 194 3.69 -35.97 7.34
CA ASP A 194 4.56 -37.01 7.88
C ASP A 194 4.29 -37.23 9.37
N ASP A 195 4.28 -36.14 10.15
CA ASP A 195 4.02 -36.19 11.58
C ASP A 195 3.44 -34.87 12.12
N PHE A 196 2.74 -34.95 13.25
CA PHE A 196 2.23 -33.79 13.99
C PHE A 196 2.40 -33.99 15.48
N TYR A 197 3.15 -33.10 16.14
CA TYR A 197 3.42 -33.19 17.57
C TYR A 197 3.52 -31.83 18.25
N LEU A 198 3.37 -31.85 19.58
CA LEU A 198 3.44 -30.69 20.45
C LEU A 198 4.71 -30.76 21.30
N THR A 199 5.29 -29.59 21.59
CA THR A 199 6.26 -29.47 22.68
C THR A 199 5.64 -28.76 23.86
N PHE A 200 6.14 -29.08 25.05
CA PHE A 200 5.65 -28.56 26.31
C PHE A 200 6.77 -27.80 27.03
N ASP A 201 6.40 -26.80 27.83
CA ASP A 201 7.31 -26.14 28.75
C ASP A 201 7.50 -26.95 30.04
N GLU A 202 8.33 -26.44 30.96
CA GLU A 202 8.60 -27.08 32.25
C GLU A 202 7.35 -27.21 33.14
N ASN A 203 6.31 -26.40 32.89
CA ASN A 203 5.04 -26.43 33.61
C ASN A 203 3.99 -27.33 32.94
N GLY A 204 4.36 -28.00 31.82
CA GLY A 204 3.45 -28.85 31.05
C GLY A 204 2.48 -28.09 30.16
N ALA A 205 2.63 -26.77 29.99
CA ALA A 205 1.84 -26.00 29.04
C ALA A 205 2.37 -26.20 27.62
N VAL A 206 1.46 -26.21 26.63
CA VAL A 206 1.85 -26.32 25.21
C VAL A 206 2.70 -25.11 24.83
N LYS A 207 3.92 -25.38 24.38
CA LYS A 207 4.89 -24.38 23.93
C LYS A 207 4.81 -24.15 22.42
N GLN A 208 4.68 -25.22 21.63
CA GLN A 208 4.69 -25.13 20.17
C GLN A 208 4.01 -26.34 19.52
N TYR A 209 3.42 -26.12 18.34
CA TYR A 209 2.89 -27.16 17.47
C TYR A 209 3.82 -27.32 16.26
N PHE A 210 4.17 -28.55 15.92
CA PHE A 210 5.00 -28.87 14.78
C PHE A 210 4.26 -29.79 13.82
N SER A 211 4.37 -29.48 12.52
CA SER A 211 3.94 -30.35 11.43
C SER A 211 5.15 -30.65 10.56
N GLU A 212 5.49 -31.91 10.39
CA GLU A 212 6.48 -32.35 9.41
C GLU A 212 5.72 -32.72 8.14
N VAL A 213 6.03 -32.02 7.05
CA VAL A 213 5.30 -32.17 5.79
C VAL A 213 6.25 -32.44 4.65
N THR A 214 5.80 -33.27 3.71
CA THR A 214 6.48 -33.54 2.45
C THR A 214 5.59 -33.10 1.30
N VAL A 215 6.12 -32.22 0.45
CA VAL A 215 5.48 -31.79 -0.79
C VAL A 215 6.10 -32.52 -1.95
N THR A 216 5.27 -33.17 -2.76
CA THR A 216 5.68 -33.85 -4.00
C THR A 216 5.09 -33.11 -5.20
N ASP A 217 5.94 -32.60 -6.10
CA ASP A 217 5.52 -31.91 -7.32
C ASP A 217 5.22 -32.91 -8.47
N ARG A 218 4.68 -32.43 -9.60
CA ARG A 218 4.27 -33.24 -10.77
C ARG A 218 5.40 -34.06 -11.36
N ASP A 219 6.62 -33.57 -11.27
CA ASP A 219 7.82 -34.22 -11.77
C ASP A 219 8.37 -35.29 -10.81
N GLY A 220 7.72 -35.47 -9.66
CA GLY A 220 8.13 -36.40 -8.61
C GLY A 220 9.19 -35.84 -7.67
N THR A 221 9.60 -34.56 -7.82
CA THR A 221 10.50 -33.93 -6.85
C THR A 221 9.80 -33.78 -5.51
N THR A 222 10.49 -34.20 -4.45
CA THR A 222 9.97 -34.13 -3.09
C THR A 222 10.77 -33.15 -2.24
N LYS A 223 10.08 -32.33 -1.47
CA LYS A 223 10.69 -31.44 -0.46
C LYS A 223 10.00 -31.65 0.88
N SER A 224 10.77 -32.04 1.90
CA SER A 224 10.29 -32.15 3.27
C SER A 224 10.69 -30.92 4.08
N GLU A 225 9.76 -30.38 4.86
CA GLU A 225 9.97 -29.20 5.69
C GLU A 225 9.20 -29.30 7.01
N LYS A 226 9.79 -28.74 8.06
CA LYS A 226 9.17 -28.65 9.38
C LYS A 226 8.47 -27.30 9.52
N LEU A 227 7.14 -27.32 9.63
CA LEU A 227 6.31 -26.15 9.89
C LEU A 227 6.03 -26.02 11.39
N TRP A 228 5.89 -24.79 11.86
CA TRP A 228 5.47 -24.50 13.23
C TRP A 228 4.62 -23.23 13.28
N VAL A 229 3.76 -23.15 14.28
CA VAL A 229 2.81 -22.03 14.44
C VAL A 229 3.49 -20.86 15.14
N ASN A 230 3.32 -19.62 14.67
CA ASN A 230 3.84 -18.40 15.30
C ASN A 230 5.36 -18.47 15.64
N LYS A 231 6.19 -18.38 14.61
CA LYS A 231 7.65 -18.36 14.69
C LYS A 231 8.20 -17.25 15.59
#